data_AF-A0A2V2T2N2-F1
#
_entry.id   AF-A0A2V2T2N2-F1
#
_cell.length_a   1.000
_cell.length_b   1.000
_cell.length_c   1.000
_cell.angle_alpha   90.00
_cell.angle_beta   90.00
_cell.angle_gamma   90.00
#
_symmetry.space_group_name_H-M   'P 1'
#
loop_
_entity.id
_entity.type
_entity.pdbx_description
1 polymer ?
#
loop_
_entity_poly.entity_id
_entity_poly.type
_entity_poly.pdbx_seq_one_letter_code
_entity_poly.pdbx_strand_id
1 'polypeptide(L)'
;MRSCALIDLSNLPRAGFRGADAAAYLQARGYALPEAPNRALRQADGGLVARLSQTEYLLLGSLHDGGARVAGEEAAWQLDDSANYLLPRQDSHAWLQLSGEHYAAVMAKLCGVDLRPQAFGPGAVAQTSAARINVIVINASGDDLPNLQILCDRASVQYFWEALLDAMAEFDGRPVGIDALLD
;
A
#
# COMPACT_ATOMS: atom_id res chain seq x y z
N MET A 1 11.58 16.21 -15.01
CA MET A 1 11.67 16.66 -13.60
C MET A 1 11.87 15.40 -12.77
N ARG A 2 12.99 15.28 -12.05
CA ARG A 2 13.44 14.04 -11.38
C ARG A 2 13.06 13.95 -9.90
N SER A 3 12.23 14.88 -9.42
CA SER A 3 11.88 15.05 -8.00
C SER A 3 10.94 13.96 -7.48
N CYS A 4 11.05 13.62 -6.20
CA CYS A 4 10.08 12.74 -5.54
C CYS A 4 8.79 13.47 -5.15
N ALA A 5 7.67 12.76 -5.20
CA ALA A 5 6.38 13.25 -4.72
C ALA A 5 5.84 12.33 -3.61
N LEU A 6 5.38 12.95 -2.52
CA LEU A 6 4.75 12.27 -1.39
C LEU A 6 3.28 12.67 -1.29
N ILE A 7 2.39 11.68 -1.19
CA ILE A 7 0.94 11.89 -1.17
C ILE A 7 0.35 11.13 0.00
N ASP A 8 -0.57 11.77 0.72
CA ASP A 8 -1.36 11.10 1.76
C ASP A 8 -2.67 10.56 1.15
N LEU A 9 -2.81 9.24 1.19
CA LEU A 9 -3.97 8.48 0.72
C LEU A 9 -4.75 7.88 1.90
N SER A 10 -4.50 8.32 3.15
CA SER A 10 -5.08 7.75 4.36
C SER A 10 -6.61 7.85 4.44
N ASN A 11 -7.24 8.68 3.61
CA ASN A 11 -8.70 8.77 3.52
C ASN A 11 -9.30 7.80 2.49
N LEU A 12 -8.49 7.08 1.70
CA LEU A 12 -8.99 6.04 0.81
C LEU A 12 -9.27 4.74 1.57
N PRO A 13 -10.39 4.05 1.25
CA PRO A 13 -10.72 2.76 1.82
C PRO A 13 -9.63 1.71 1.70
N ARG A 14 -9.44 0.96 2.79
CA ARG A 14 -8.51 -0.16 2.92
C ARG A 14 -9.04 -1.13 3.96
N ALA A 15 -8.92 -2.43 3.68
CA ALA A 15 -9.39 -3.49 4.56
C ALA A 15 -8.44 -4.69 4.47
N GLY A 16 -8.34 -5.47 5.55
CA GLY A 16 -7.59 -6.72 5.55
C GLY A 16 -8.51 -7.91 5.74
N PHE A 17 -8.08 -9.07 5.28
CA PHE A 17 -8.78 -10.34 5.48
C PHE A 17 -7.75 -11.40 5.87
N ARG A 18 -8.06 -12.20 6.89
CA ARG A 18 -7.16 -13.25 7.37
C ARG A 18 -7.89 -14.56 7.64
N GLY A 19 -7.27 -15.66 7.26
CA GLY A 19 -7.68 -17.02 7.59
C GLY A 19 -7.59 -17.95 6.38
N ALA A 20 -7.79 -19.25 6.62
CA ALA A 20 -7.62 -20.27 5.60
C ALA A 20 -8.60 -20.10 4.42
N ASP A 21 -9.78 -19.53 4.66
CA ASP A 21 -10.83 -19.34 3.66
C ASP A 21 -10.83 -17.94 3.03
N ALA A 22 -9.94 -17.03 3.47
CA ALA A 22 -9.90 -15.65 2.99
C ALA A 22 -9.64 -15.53 1.48
N ALA A 23 -8.82 -16.43 0.93
CA ALA A 23 -8.54 -16.45 -0.51
C ALA A 23 -9.80 -16.81 -1.32
N ALA A 24 -10.49 -17.88 -0.94
CA ALA A 24 -11.72 -18.33 -1.59
C ALA A 24 -12.82 -17.27 -1.49
N TYR A 25 -12.95 -16.63 -0.32
CA TYR A 25 -13.86 -15.52 -0.09
C TYR A 25 -13.61 -14.36 -1.08
N LEU A 26 -12.38 -13.86 -1.14
CA LEU A 26 -12.05 -12.72 -2.01
C LEU A 26 -12.17 -13.07 -3.50
N GLN A 27 -11.80 -14.29 -3.91
CA GLN A 27 -11.98 -14.75 -5.28
C GLN A 27 -13.46 -14.82 -5.69
N ALA A 28 -14.32 -15.31 -4.80
CA ALA A 28 -15.77 -15.34 -5.03
C ALA A 28 -16.37 -13.92 -5.19
N ARG A 29 -15.71 -12.90 -4.62
CA ARG A 29 -16.03 -11.47 -4.75
C ARG A 29 -15.33 -10.79 -5.93
N GLY A 30 -14.67 -11.56 -6.79
CA GLY A 30 -14.06 -11.10 -8.04
C GLY A 30 -12.73 -10.37 -7.85
N TYR A 31 -12.03 -10.56 -6.74
CA TYR A 31 -10.66 -10.05 -6.58
C TYR A 31 -9.64 -11.00 -7.21
N ALA A 32 -8.71 -10.46 -7.98
CA ALA A 32 -7.53 -11.19 -8.43
C ALA A 32 -6.48 -11.21 -7.32
N LEU A 33 -6.03 -12.41 -6.93
CA LEU A 33 -5.12 -12.60 -5.79
C LEU A 33 -3.69 -12.95 -6.24
N PRO A 34 -2.66 -12.42 -5.58
CA PRO A 34 -1.28 -12.84 -5.81
C PRO A 34 -1.05 -14.32 -5.46
N GLU A 35 -0.34 -15.05 -6.33
CA GLU A 35 -0.10 -16.49 -6.19
C GLU A 35 0.76 -16.85 -4.96
N ALA A 36 1.62 -15.93 -4.52
CA ALA A 36 2.54 -16.13 -3.41
C ALA A 36 2.47 -14.99 -2.38
N PRO A 37 2.83 -15.24 -1.11
CA PRO A 37 3.04 -14.18 -0.12
C PRO A 37 4.08 -13.15 -0.58
N ASN A 38 4.02 -11.97 0.02
CA ASN A 38 4.88 -10.82 -0.29
C ASN A 38 4.76 -10.34 -1.75
N ARG A 39 3.57 -10.51 -2.32
CA ARG A 39 3.23 -10.04 -3.67
C ARG A 39 1.94 -9.23 -3.63
N ALA A 40 1.80 -8.30 -4.57
CA ALA A 40 0.59 -7.53 -4.80
C ALA A 40 0.18 -7.57 -6.27
N LEU A 41 -1.13 -7.48 -6.51
CA LEU A 41 -1.73 -7.40 -7.84
C LEU A 41 -2.63 -6.18 -7.94
N ARG A 42 -2.47 -5.43 -9.03
CA ARG A 42 -3.38 -4.37 -9.44
C ARG A 42 -4.67 -4.99 -9.96
N GLN A 43 -5.78 -4.45 -9.49
CA GLN A 43 -7.13 -4.85 -9.91
C GLN A 43 -7.55 -4.04 -11.13
N ALA A 44 -8.57 -4.51 -11.86
CA ALA A 44 -9.07 -3.85 -13.07
C ALA A 44 -9.65 -2.44 -12.80
N ASP A 45 -10.13 -2.20 -11.58
CA ASP A 45 -10.62 -0.90 -11.12
C ASP A 45 -9.49 0.05 -10.65
N GLY A 46 -8.23 -0.39 -10.70
CA GLY A 46 -7.07 0.37 -10.25
C GLY A 46 -6.69 0.17 -8.79
N GLY A 47 -7.51 -0.54 -7.99
CA GLY A 47 -7.18 -0.93 -6.62
C GLY A 47 -6.02 -1.92 -6.55
N LEU A 48 -5.59 -2.27 -5.34
CA LEU A 48 -4.51 -3.24 -5.11
C LEU A 48 -4.93 -4.32 -4.11
N VAL A 49 -4.52 -5.55 -4.38
CA VAL A 49 -4.59 -6.66 -3.44
C VAL A 49 -3.17 -7.13 -3.14
N ALA A 50 -2.72 -6.97 -1.90
CA ALA A 50 -1.47 -7.51 -1.41
C ALA A 50 -1.70 -8.78 -0.60
N ARG A 51 -0.92 -9.83 -0.87
CA ARG A 51 -0.87 -11.06 -0.06
C ARG A 51 0.30 -10.94 0.92
N LEU A 52 -0.04 -10.71 2.19
CA LEU A 52 0.90 -10.40 3.26
C LEU A 52 1.51 -11.64 3.91
N SER A 53 0.76 -12.74 3.94
CA SER A 53 1.22 -14.04 4.42
C SER A 53 0.51 -15.16 3.66
N GLN A 54 0.62 -16.40 4.14
CA GLN A 54 -0.10 -17.51 3.51
C GLN A 54 -1.62 -17.34 3.52
N THR A 55 -2.14 -16.67 4.53
CA THR A 55 -3.59 -16.55 4.80
C THR A 55 -4.04 -15.12 5.04
N GLU A 56 -3.21 -14.11 4.75
CA GLU A 56 -3.56 -12.70 4.99
C GLU A 56 -3.46 -11.87 3.72
N TYR A 57 -4.49 -11.07 3.49
CA TYR A 57 -4.63 -10.17 2.37
C TYR A 57 -4.93 -8.75 2.84
N LEU A 58 -4.44 -7.77 2.10
CA LEU A 58 -4.71 -6.35 2.27
C LEU A 58 -5.26 -5.80 0.96
N LEU A 59 -6.44 -5.17 1.05
CA LEU A 59 -7.09 -4.46 -0.04
C LEU A 59 -6.80 -2.96 0.11
N LEU A 60 -6.41 -2.31 -0.98
CA LEU A 60 -6.32 -0.87 -1.09
C LEU A 60 -7.29 -0.39 -2.19
N GLY A 61 -8.13 0.59 -1.84
CA GLY A 61 -9.11 1.18 -2.75
C GLY A 61 -8.46 1.94 -3.91
N SER A 62 -9.21 2.12 -4.99
CA SER A 62 -8.77 2.91 -6.13
C SER A 62 -9.13 4.39 -5.97
N LEU A 63 -8.42 5.27 -6.65
CA LEU A 63 -8.85 6.66 -6.83
C LEU A 63 -10.03 6.78 -7.80
N HIS A 64 -10.15 5.85 -8.75
CA HIS A 64 -11.18 5.88 -9.80
C HIS A 64 -12.60 5.81 -9.24
N ASP A 65 -12.82 5.00 -8.20
CA ASP A 65 -14.12 4.84 -7.53
C ASP A 65 -14.13 5.40 -6.09
N GLY A 66 -13.11 6.15 -5.70
CA GLY A 66 -12.93 6.62 -4.31
C GLY A 66 -12.81 5.48 -3.29
N GLY A 67 -12.46 4.27 -3.73
CA GLY A 67 -12.38 3.05 -2.93
C GLY A 67 -13.74 2.46 -2.53
N ALA A 68 -14.83 2.85 -3.20
CA ALA A 68 -16.18 2.38 -2.92
C ALA A 68 -16.28 0.85 -2.90
N ARG A 69 -15.57 0.14 -3.80
CA ARG A 69 -15.55 -1.32 -3.81
C ARG A 69 -14.99 -1.92 -2.50
N VAL A 70 -13.88 -1.37 -2.01
CA VAL A 70 -13.23 -1.88 -0.78
C VAL A 70 -14.06 -1.54 0.46
N ALA A 71 -14.61 -0.32 0.53
CA ALA A 71 -15.54 0.07 1.59
C ALA A 71 -16.80 -0.81 1.59
N GLY A 72 -17.36 -1.12 0.41
CA GLY A 72 -18.48 -2.03 0.26
C GLY A 72 -18.16 -3.45 0.72
N GLU A 73 -16.95 -3.95 0.43
CA GLU A 73 -16.52 -5.28 0.88
C GLU A 73 -16.37 -5.35 2.40
N GLU A 74 -15.77 -4.33 3.03
CA GLU A 74 -15.68 -4.22 4.48
C GLU A 74 -17.07 -4.18 5.13
N ALA A 75 -17.99 -3.38 4.60
CA ALA A 75 -19.35 -3.24 5.13
C ALA A 75 -20.24 -4.49 4.91
N ALA A 76 -20.00 -5.23 3.82
CA ALA A 76 -20.76 -6.43 3.49
C ALA A 76 -20.22 -7.70 4.16
N TRP A 77 -19.05 -7.66 4.78
CA TRP A 77 -18.51 -8.80 5.50
C TRP A 77 -19.35 -9.11 6.75
N GLN A 78 -19.58 -10.40 6.99
CA GLN A 78 -20.27 -10.91 8.16
C GLN A 78 -19.49 -12.09 8.73
N LEU A 79 -19.52 -12.22 10.05
CA LEU A 79 -18.95 -13.39 10.70
C LEU A 79 -19.85 -14.61 10.42
N ASP A 80 -19.24 -15.67 9.92
CA ASP A 80 -19.87 -16.97 9.69
C ASP A 80 -18.92 -18.09 10.16
N ASP A 81 -19.24 -19.34 9.79
CA ASP A 81 -18.45 -20.52 10.17
C ASP A 81 -17.15 -20.68 9.34
N SER A 82 -16.87 -19.80 8.37
CA SER A 82 -15.65 -19.84 7.59
C SER A 82 -14.46 -19.26 8.36
N ALA A 83 -13.26 -19.79 8.10
CA ALA A 83 -12.01 -19.22 8.60
C ALA A 83 -11.60 -18.01 7.75
N ASN A 84 -12.43 -16.95 7.77
CA ASN A 84 -12.18 -15.68 7.11
C ASN A 84 -12.60 -14.51 8.02
N TYR A 85 -11.61 -13.80 8.54
CA TYR A 85 -11.79 -12.72 9.49
C TYR A 85 -11.45 -11.37 8.85
N LEU A 86 -12.39 -10.44 8.89
CA LEU A 86 -12.14 -9.05 8.54
C LEU A 86 -11.15 -8.43 9.55
N LEU A 87 -10.19 -7.70 9.02
CA LEU A 87 -9.23 -6.90 9.76
C LEU A 87 -9.45 -5.43 9.36
N PRO A 88 -10.17 -4.62 10.16
CA PRO A 88 -10.36 -3.20 9.85
C PRO A 88 -9.01 -2.47 9.76
N ARG A 89 -8.76 -1.81 8.62
CA ARG A 89 -7.48 -1.12 8.35
C ARG A 89 -7.58 0.40 8.25
N GLN A 90 -8.80 0.94 8.14
CA GLN A 90 -9.08 2.38 8.08
C GLN A 90 -8.45 3.13 9.27
N ASP A 91 -8.73 2.69 10.50
CA ASP A 91 -8.26 3.40 11.69
C ASP A 91 -6.88 2.93 12.19
N SER A 92 -6.42 1.74 11.76
CA SER A 92 -5.14 1.19 12.22
C SER A 92 -3.95 1.63 11.39
N HIS A 93 -4.11 1.80 10.08
CA HIS A 93 -3.00 2.17 9.20
C HIS A 93 -3.24 3.53 8.57
N ALA A 94 -2.24 4.38 8.50
CA ALA A 94 -2.16 5.43 7.49
C ALA A 94 -1.63 4.85 6.17
N TRP A 95 -1.83 5.57 5.08
CA TRP A 95 -1.41 5.15 3.75
C TRP A 95 -0.80 6.33 3.00
N LEU A 96 0.50 6.24 2.74
CA LEU A 96 1.25 7.22 1.95
C LEU A 96 1.68 6.62 0.61
N GLN A 97 1.78 7.45 -0.42
CA GLN A 97 2.38 7.08 -1.70
C GLN A 97 3.66 7.90 -1.90
N LEU A 98 4.77 7.21 -2.18
CA LEU A 98 6.03 7.82 -2.60
C LEU A 98 6.31 7.46 -4.06
N SER A 99 6.54 8.47 -4.89
CA SER A 99 6.81 8.31 -6.32
C SER A 99 7.97 9.19 -6.77
N GLY A 100 8.50 8.94 -7.97
CA GLY A 100 9.61 9.67 -8.58
C GLY A 100 10.91 8.88 -8.65
N GLU A 101 11.85 9.35 -9.47
CA GLU A 101 13.08 8.60 -9.82
C GLU A 101 13.98 8.28 -8.60
N HIS A 102 13.94 9.12 -7.56
CA HIS A 102 14.80 8.97 -6.38
C HIS A 102 14.15 8.19 -5.22
N TYR A 103 12.98 7.55 -5.42
CA TYR A 103 12.24 6.87 -4.35
C TYR A 103 13.10 5.86 -3.55
N ALA A 104 13.95 5.10 -4.24
CA ALA A 104 14.79 4.09 -3.61
C ALA A 104 15.90 4.71 -2.76
N ALA A 105 16.48 5.83 -3.22
CA ALA A 105 17.52 6.55 -2.48
C ALA A 105 16.95 7.23 -1.22
N VAL A 106 15.76 7.84 -1.35
CA VAL A 106 15.00 8.38 -0.20
C VAL A 106 14.76 7.28 0.84
N MET A 107 14.21 6.14 0.41
CA MET A 107 13.89 5.06 1.34
C MET A 107 15.13 4.38 1.94
N ALA A 108 16.27 4.36 1.27
CA ALA A 108 17.52 3.82 1.82
C ALA A 108 18.01 4.58 3.06
N LYS A 109 17.62 5.85 3.24
CA LYS A 109 17.89 6.62 4.46
C LYS A 109 17.06 6.14 5.65
N LEU A 110 15.93 5.47 5.39
CA LEU A 110 14.92 5.14 6.40
C LEU A 110 14.75 3.63 6.62
N CYS A 111 15.01 2.80 5.61
CA CYS A 111 14.68 1.39 5.56
C CYS A 111 15.89 0.54 5.13
N GLY A 112 16.05 -0.63 5.76
CA GLY A 112 17.15 -1.56 5.44
C GLY A 112 16.88 -2.51 4.27
N VAL A 113 15.68 -2.47 3.66
CA VAL A 113 15.34 -3.30 2.49
C VAL A 113 15.87 -2.62 1.23
N ASP A 114 16.46 -3.40 0.32
CA ASP A 114 16.85 -2.90 -1.00
C ASP A 114 15.62 -2.70 -1.88
N LEU A 115 15.16 -1.45 -1.99
CA LEU A 115 13.97 -1.08 -2.77
C LEU A 115 14.29 -0.72 -4.23
N ARG A 116 15.52 -0.94 -4.71
CA ARG A 116 15.88 -0.71 -6.11
C ARG A 116 15.10 -1.67 -7.03
N PRO A 117 14.78 -1.26 -8.28
CA PRO A 117 13.94 -2.07 -9.18
C PRO A 117 14.45 -3.50 -9.42
N GLN A 118 15.77 -3.71 -9.37
CA GLN A 118 16.38 -5.02 -9.57
C GLN A 118 16.12 -6.01 -8.42
N ALA A 119 15.94 -5.50 -7.19
CA ALA A 119 15.70 -6.31 -6.00
C ALA A 119 14.23 -6.34 -5.58
N PHE A 120 13.52 -5.22 -5.78
CA PHE A 120 12.14 -5.01 -5.35
C PHE A 120 11.29 -4.52 -6.52
N GLY A 121 11.08 -5.40 -7.50
CA GLY A 121 10.34 -5.09 -8.73
C GLY A 121 8.83 -4.89 -8.53
N PRO A 122 8.09 -4.53 -9.59
CA PRO A 122 6.64 -4.32 -9.53
C PRO A 122 5.88 -5.50 -8.90
N GLY A 123 4.94 -5.17 -8.03
CA GLY A 123 4.14 -6.12 -7.26
C GLY A 123 4.89 -6.77 -6.10
N ALA A 124 6.13 -6.39 -5.79
CA ALA A 124 6.80 -6.86 -4.57
C ALA A 124 6.22 -6.17 -3.32
N VAL A 125 6.17 -6.91 -2.21
CA VAL A 125 5.71 -6.41 -0.91
C VAL A 125 6.77 -6.72 0.15
N ALA A 126 7.05 -5.77 1.03
CA ALA A 126 7.91 -5.97 2.19
C ALA A 126 7.21 -5.47 3.46
N GLN A 127 7.09 -6.36 4.45
CA GLN A 127 6.78 -5.99 5.82
C GLN A 127 8.10 -5.77 6.55
N THR A 128 8.40 -4.53 6.89
CA THR A 128 9.74 -4.13 7.33
C THR A 128 9.68 -2.99 8.34
N SER A 129 10.83 -2.49 8.76
CA SER A 129 10.95 -1.24 9.49
C SER A 129 11.44 -0.12 8.58
N ALA A 130 10.82 1.06 8.70
CA ALA A 130 11.32 2.31 8.17
C ALA A 130 11.21 3.38 9.25
N ALA A 131 12.23 4.23 9.42
CA ALA A 131 12.29 5.22 10.49
C ALA A 131 11.95 4.63 11.88
N ARG A 132 12.40 3.40 12.16
CA ARG A 132 12.16 2.67 13.43
C ARG A 132 10.69 2.33 13.74
N ILE A 133 9.77 2.49 12.79
CA ILE A 133 8.38 2.01 12.90
C ILE A 133 8.14 0.85 11.94
N ASN A 134 7.09 0.06 12.20
CA ASN A 134 6.66 -1.01 11.30
C ASN A 134 5.92 -0.42 10.10
N VAL A 135 6.31 -0.85 8.90
CA VAL A 135 5.69 -0.44 7.65
C VAL A 135 5.45 -1.62 6.72
N ILE A 136 4.43 -1.49 5.88
CA ILE A 136 4.23 -2.34 4.70
C ILE A 136 4.57 -1.48 3.50
N VAL A 137 5.57 -1.89 2.72
CA VAL A 137 5.93 -1.26 1.46
C VAL A 137 5.45 -2.16 0.32
N ILE A 138 4.70 -1.60 -0.62
CA ILE A 138 4.22 -2.28 -1.82
C ILE A 138 4.75 -1.53 -3.03
N ASN A 139 5.48 -2.20 -3.90
CA ASN A 139 5.84 -1.64 -5.19
C ASN A 139 4.63 -1.75 -6.14
N ALA A 140 3.95 -0.63 -6.35
CA ALA A 140 2.82 -0.51 -7.26
C ALA A 140 3.20 0.16 -8.60
N SER A 141 4.50 0.27 -8.90
CA SER A 141 5.01 0.89 -10.13
C SER A 141 4.37 0.25 -11.36
N GLY A 142 3.87 1.10 -12.26
CA GLY A 142 3.53 0.73 -13.62
C GLY A 142 4.68 1.07 -14.58
N ASP A 143 4.38 1.12 -15.88
CA ASP A 143 5.38 1.43 -16.91
C ASP A 143 5.84 2.90 -16.87
N ASP A 144 4.97 3.82 -16.41
CA ASP A 144 5.18 5.27 -16.54
C ASP A 144 5.94 5.92 -15.37
N LEU A 145 5.76 5.41 -14.14
CA LEU A 145 6.37 6.04 -12.96
C LEU A 145 6.60 5.04 -11.81
N PRO A 146 7.77 5.11 -11.14
CA PRO A 146 7.98 4.43 -9.88
C PRO A 146 6.96 4.85 -8.82
N ASN A 147 6.35 3.87 -8.16
CA ASN A 147 5.29 4.08 -7.20
C ASN A 147 5.42 3.06 -6.06
N LEU A 148 5.71 3.56 -4.86
CA LEU A 148 5.62 2.80 -3.62
C LEU A 148 4.38 3.24 -2.84
N GLN A 149 3.57 2.26 -2.45
CA GLN A 149 2.52 2.42 -1.45
C GLN A 149 3.08 2.00 -0.10
N ILE A 150 3.01 2.88 0.89
CA ILE A 150 3.59 2.68 2.20
C ILE A 150 2.50 2.81 3.26
N LEU A 151 2.24 1.73 3.98
CA LEU A 151 1.33 1.75 5.11
C LEU A 151 2.10 1.69 6.41
N CYS A 152 1.70 2.51 7.38
CA CYS A 152 2.26 2.54 8.72
C CYS A 152 1.14 2.70 9.74
N ASP A 153 1.43 2.48 11.02
CA ASP A 153 0.47 2.79 12.08
C ASP A 153 0.01 4.26 12.00
N ARG A 154 -1.31 4.48 12.14
CA ARG A 154 -1.92 5.80 11.97
C ARG A 154 -1.48 6.78 13.06
N ALA A 155 -1.21 6.33 14.29
CA ALA A 155 -0.73 7.20 15.35
C ALA A 155 0.72 7.69 15.11
N SER A 156 1.47 6.97 14.27
CA SER A 156 2.86 7.27 13.92
C SER A 156 3.03 8.04 12.59
N VAL A 157 1.94 8.32 11.87
CA VAL A 157 2.01 8.86 10.51
C VAL A 157 2.68 10.23 10.44
N GLN A 158 2.40 11.13 11.40
CA GLN A 158 2.99 12.46 11.38
C GLN A 158 4.52 12.39 11.52
N TYR A 159 5.00 11.57 12.45
CA TYR A 159 6.43 11.33 12.62
C TYR A 159 7.05 10.75 11.33
N PHE A 160 6.40 9.75 10.74
CA PHE A 160 6.92 9.11 9.53
C PHE A 160 6.91 10.04 8.31
N TRP A 161 5.89 10.88 8.20
CA TRP A 161 5.79 11.93 7.19
C TRP A 161 6.95 12.93 7.29
N GLU A 162 7.23 13.44 8.49
CA GLU A 162 8.36 14.35 8.72
C GLU A 162 9.70 13.69 8.38
N ALA A 163 9.88 12.41 8.73
CA ALA A 163 11.07 11.64 8.38
C ALA A 163 11.22 11.43 6.85
N LEU A 164 10.12 11.20 6.13
CA LEU A 164 10.11 11.12 4.67
C LEU A 164 10.48 12.45 4.03
N LEU A 165 9.93 13.57 4.52
CA LEU A 165 10.25 14.90 4.01
C LEU A 165 11.73 15.25 4.21
N ASP A 166 12.29 14.96 5.38
CA ASP A 166 13.73 15.13 5.63
C ASP A 166 14.57 14.25 4.69
N ALA A 167 14.16 12.99 4.50
CA ALA A 167 14.84 12.09 3.58
C ALA A 167 14.79 12.59 2.12
N MET A 168 13.68 13.19 1.71
CA MET A 168 13.41 13.73 0.37
C MET A 168 14.09 15.07 0.08
N ALA A 169 14.50 15.83 1.10
CA ALA A 169 14.95 17.21 0.96
C ALA A 169 16.16 17.37 0.00
N GLU A 170 17.08 16.41 -0.01
CA GLU A 170 18.26 16.44 -0.92
C GLU A 170 17.94 16.11 -2.39
N PHE A 171 16.71 15.66 -2.68
CA PHE A 171 16.23 15.26 -4.00
C PHE A 171 15.16 16.21 -4.58
N ASP A 172 15.05 17.42 -4.02
CA ASP A 172 14.00 18.39 -4.34
C ASP A 172 12.58 17.80 -4.27
N GLY A 173 12.40 16.79 -3.40
CA GLY A 173 11.12 16.13 -3.23
C GLY A 173 10.15 16.99 -2.44
N ARG A 174 8.86 16.87 -2.73
CA ARG A 174 7.80 17.65 -2.06
C ARG A 174 6.54 16.84 -1.83
N PRO A 175 5.74 17.19 -0.81
CA PRO A 175 4.38 16.70 -0.74
C PRO A 175 3.55 17.30 -1.86
N VAL A 176 2.62 16.51 -2.41
CA VAL A 176 1.66 16.97 -3.41
C VAL A 176 0.25 16.54 -3.02
N GLY A 177 -0.74 17.30 -3.49
CA GLY A 177 -2.15 16.94 -3.31
C GLY A 177 -2.55 15.76 -4.18
N ILE A 178 -3.69 15.15 -3.84
CA ILE A 178 -4.24 14.00 -4.58
C ILE A 178 -4.57 14.35 -6.05
N ASP A 179 -4.86 15.62 -6.33
CA ASP A 179 -5.15 16.14 -7.68
C ASP A 179 -3.99 15.86 -8.65
N ALA A 180 -2.74 15.80 -8.16
CA ALA A 180 -1.58 15.47 -8.97
C ALA A 180 -1.56 14.01 -9.48
N LEU A 181 -2.51 13.16 -9.04
CA LEU A 181 -2.71 11.80 -9.55
C LEU A 181 -3.91 11.68 -10.50
N LEU A 182 -4.70 12.75 -10.64
CA LEU A 182 -5.90 12.79 -11.48
C LEU A 182 -5.67 13.54 -12.81
N ASP A 183 -4.54 14.25 -12.91
CA ASP A 183 -4.04 14.90 -14.12
C ASP A 183 -3.22 13.94 -15.01
#